data_AF-A0AAD5L9A2-F1
#
_entry.id   AF-A0AAD5L9A2-F1
#
_cell.length_a   1.000
_cell.length_b   1.000
_cell.length_c   1.000
_cell.angle_alpha   90.00
_cell.angle_beta   90.00
_cell.angle_gamma   90.00
#
_symmetry.space_group_name_H-M   'P 1'
#
loop_
_entity.id
_entity.type
_entity.pdbx_description
1 polymer ?
#
loop_
_entity_poly.entity_id
_entity_poly.type
_entity_poly.pdbx_seq_one_letter_code
_entity_poly.pdbx_strand_id
1 'polypeptide(L)'
;MTIKTSFCTNFLDCYIYVTERKLKLGCIRTNRKSKKTTLPMNSPVQLRIRELSEMIDMGGGHAHGHDHGHHHGIKIPDYRQYKVENAPELLQLRTLLAQKGLSDPWIRNEVWRYDPKEFGTTAQRWRLAAFRGFKWGFAAFIATITIEKGLELVNPPANDHHHGSSHH
;
A
#
# COMPACT_ATOMS: atom_id res chain seq x y z
N MET A 1 34.48 22.57 17.67
CA MET A 1 33.40 21.73 17.13
C MET A 1 32.21 22.63 16.84
N THR A 2 32.06 23.04 15.58
CA THR A 2 31.01 23.97 15.15
C THR A 2 29.88 23.15 14.55
N ILE A 3 28.75 23.04 15.25
CA ILE A 3 27.57 22.35 14.74
C ILE A 3 26.87 23.30 13.78
N LYS A 4 27.12 23.14 12.47
CA LYS A 4 26.30 23.78 11.43
C LYS A 4 24.97 23.04 11.38
N THR A 5 23.94 23.58 12.02
CA THR A 5 22.55 23.19 11.77
C THR A 5 22.13 23.74 10.40
N SER A 6 22.43 22.98 9.35
CA SER A 6 21.95 23.28 8.00
C SER A 6 20.55 22.68 7.85
N PHE A 7 19.53 23.54 7.86
CA PHE A 7 18.16 23.20 7.49
C PHE A 7 18.16 22.83 6.00
N CYS A 8 18.00 21.54 5.68
CA CYS A 8 17.93 21.08 4.29
C CYS A 8 16.54 21.40 3.70
N THR A 9 16.51 22.28 2.70
CA THR A 9 15.30 22.76 2.04
C THR A 9 14.91 21.95 0.80
N ASN A 10 15.52 20.79 0.52
CA ASN A 10 15.22 20.00 -0.69
C ASN A 10 15.19 18.48 -0.45
N PHE A 11 14.25 17.82 -1.14
CA PHE A 11 13.88 16.39 -1.03
C PHE A 11 15.02 15.41 -1.38
N LEU A 12 16.00 15.85 -2.17
CA LEU A 12 17.12 15.02 -2.63
C LEU A 12 18.24 14.87 -1.58
N ASP A 13 18.39 15.81 -0.65
CA ASP A 13 19.41 15.72 0.41
C ASP A 13 19.01 14.74 1.53
N CYS A 14 17.70 14.54 1.73
CA CYS A 14 17.19 13.59 2.73
C CYS A 14 17.49 12.13 2.35
N TYR A 15 17.56 11.81 1.05
CA TYR A 15 17.75 10.43 0.61
C TYR A 15 19.18 9.94 0.85
N ILE A 16 20.18 10.81 0.70
CA ILE A 16 21.60 10.47 0.93
C ILE A 16 21.89 10.27 2.43
N TYR A 17 21.26 11.05 3.33
CA TYR A 17 21.49 10.93 4.77
C TYR A 17 20.88 9.66 5.42
N VAL A 18 19.89 9.05 4.79
CA VAL A 18 19.25 7.81 5.28
C VAL A 18 20.04 6.57 4.86
N THR A 19 20.72 6.60 3.70
CA THR A 19 21.48 5.45 3.19
C THR A 19 22.78 5.19 3.97
N GLU A 20 23.40 6.19 4.60
CA GLU A 20 24.65 5.98 5.34
C GLU A 20 24.48 5.46 6.78
N ARG A 21 23.32 5.62 7.42
CA ARG A 21 23.14 5.15 8.81
C ARG A 21 22.88 3.64 8.93
N LYS A 22 22.58 2.95 7.84
CA LYS A 22 22.29 1.51 7.85
C LYS A 22 23.53 0.61 7.77
N LEU A 23 24.71 1.16 7.48
CA LEU A 23 25.95 0.38 7.37
C LEU A 23 26.81 0.34 8.67
N LYS A 24 26.40 1.03 9.74
CA LYS A 24 27.21 1.15 10.98
C LYS A 24 26.52 0.66 12.26
N LEU A 25 25.56 -0.26 12.14
CA LEU A 25 24.90 -0.90 13.29
C LEU A 25 24.87 -2.43 13.16
N GLY A 26 25.95 -3.00 12.61
CA GLY A 26 26.27 -4.40 12.80
C GLY A 26 26.86 -4.62 14.19
N CYS A 27 26.24 -5.51 14.96
CA CYS A 27 26.70 -6.08 16.23
C CYS A 27 26.41 -5.27 17.52
N ILE A 28 25.26 -5.53 18.16
CA ILE A 28 25.19 -5.63 19.62
C ILE A 28 24.29 -6.81 20.01
N ARG A 29 24.93 -7.91 20.42
CA ARG A 29 24.33 -9.02 21.16
C ARG A 29 24.25 -8.58 22.63
N THR A 30 23.11 -8.10 23.12
CA THR A 30 22.94 -7.91 24.58
C THR A 30 22.25 -9.12 25.20
N ASN A 31 23.06 -9.89 25.91
CA ASN A 31 22.61 -10.86 26.91
C ASN A 31 22.05 -10.08 28.10
N ARG A 32 20.72 -9.99 28.24
CA ARG A 32 20.09 -9.39 29.41
C ARG A 32 19.77 -10.50 30.41
N LYS A 33 20.78 -10.93 31.19
CA LYS A 33 20.54 -11.71 32.43
C LYS A 33 19.63 -10.87 33.33
N SER A 34 18.38 -11.33 33.50
CA SER A 34 17.47 -10.83 34.53
C SER A 34 18.09 -11.10 35.89
N LYS A 35 18.54 -10.04 36.57
CA LYS A 35 18.77 -10.10 38.01
C LYS A 35 17.43 -9.80 38.68
N LYS A 36 16.67 -10.84 39.02
CA LYS A 36 15.63 -10.72 40.04
C LYS A 36 16.33 -10.48 41.37
N THR A 37 16.32 -9.25 41.83
CA THR A 37 16.71 -8.92 43.21
C THR A 37 15.61 -9.45 44.13
N THR A 38 15.84 -10.61 44.71
CA THR A 38 15.04 -11.14 45.82
C THR A 38 15.32 -10.28 47.04
N LEU A 39 14.49 -9.25 47.26
CA LEU A 39 14.50 -8.48 48.51
C LEU A 39 13.83 -9.30 49.62
N PRO A 40 14.35 -9.28 50.85
CA PRO A 40 13.80 -10.05 51.97
C PRO A 40 12.35 -9.66 52.29
N MET A 41 11.53 -10.67 52.58
CA MET A 41 10.06 -10.66 52.52
C MET A 41 9.36 -9.99 53.72
N ASN A 42 9.85 -8.84 54.17
CA ASN A 42 9.30 -8.15 55.35
C ASN A 42 9.75 -6.68 55.48
N SER A 43 10.17 -6.03 54.39
CA SER A 43 10.36 -4.57 54.43
C SER A 43 9.01 -3.84 54.36
N PRO A 44 8.83 -2.70 55.06
CA PRO A 44 7.59 -1.91 55.02
C PRO A 44 7.23 -1.43 53.61
N VAL A 45 8.20 -1.41 52.69
CA VAL A 45 8.00 -1.10 51.28
C VAL A 45 7.25 -2.23 50.55
N GLN A 46 7.50 -3.49 50.89
CA GLN A 46 6.80 -4.63 50.27
C GLN A 46 5.32 -4.74 50.70
N LEU A 47 4.99 -4.36 51.93
CA LEU A 47 3.61 -4.34 52.41
C LEU A 47 2.77 -3.32 51.63
N ARG A 48 3.32 -2.12 51.39
CA ARG A 48 2.65 -1.12 50.53
C ARG A 48 2.51 -1.55 49.08
N ILE A 49 3.45 -2.32 48.54
CA ILE A 49 3.36 -2.86 47.17
C ILE A 49 2.27 -3.93 47.08
N ARG A 50 2.11 -4.78 48.11
CA ARG A 50 1.01 -5.77 48.19
C ARG A 50 -0.35 -5.09 48.36
N GLU A 51 -0.45 -4.06 49.21
CA GLU A 51 -1.68 -3.29 49.43
C GLU A 51 -2.14 -2.57 48.16
N LEU A 52 -1.20 -1.97 47.42
CA LEU A 52 -1.49 -1.36 46.10
C LEU A 52 -1.84 -2.40 45.03
N SER A 53 -1.31 -3.62 45.12
CA SER A 53 -1.64 -4.72 44.21
C SER A 53 -3.05 -5.27 44.46
N GLU A 54 -3.50 -5.33 45.72
CA GLU A 54 -4.84 -5.81 46.08
C GLU A 54 -5.92 -4.76 45.79
N MET A 55 -5.62 -3.45 45.89
CA MET A 55 -6.56 -2.39 45.51
C MET A 55 -6.86 -2.34 44.00
N ILE A 56 -5.92 -2.77 43.15
CA ILE A 56 -6.13 -2.80 41.69
C ILE A 56 -7.01 -3.99 41.27
N ASP A 57 -7.10 -5.05 42.09
CA ASP A 57 -7.78 -6.30 41.71
C ASP A 57 -9.27 -6.37 42.09
N MET A 58 -9.80 -5.36 42.80
CA MET A 58 -11.21 -5.33 43.26
C MET A 58 -12.06 -4.26 42.56
N GLY A 59 -11.60 -3.73 41.43
CA GLY A 59 -12.28 -2.72 40.62
C GLY A 59 -13.07 -3.28 39.43
N GLY A 60 -14.11 -4.07 39.72
CA GLY A 60 -15.39 -4.10 38.97
C GLY A 60 -15.34 -4.17 37.44
N GLY A 61 -15.38 -5.40 36.92
CA GLY A 61 -15.56 -5.69 35.50
C GLY A 61 -16.85 -5.11 34.92
N HIS A 62 -16.70 -4.21 33.95
CA HIS A 62 -17.75 -3.84 33.01
C HIS A 62 -17.59 -4.70 31.76
N ALA A 63 -18.30 -5.82 31.75
CA ALA A 63 -18.45 -6.67 30.57
C ALA A 63 -19.29 -5.93 29.52
N HIS A 64 -18.62 -5.13 28.68
CA HIS A 64 -19.17 -4.72 27.40
C HIS A 64 -19.21 -5.95 26.49
N GLY A 65 -20.35 -6.65 26.51
CA GLY A 65 -20.68 -7.69 25.53
C GLY A 65 -20.73 -7.07 24.14
N HIS A 66 -19.62 -7.13 23.41
CA HIS A 66 -19.56 -6.82 21.99
C HIS A 66 -20.06 -8.05 21.23
N ASP A 67 -21.36 -8.03 20.92
CA ASP A 67 -21.97 -8.98 20.01
C ASP A 67 -21.48 -8.69 18.59
N HIS A 68 -20.39 -9.35 18.17
CA HIS A 68 -19.87 -9.36 16.80
C HIS A 68 -20.25 -10.67 16.10
N GLY A 69 -21.54 -10.97 16.08
CA GLY A 69 -22.10 -12.16 15.45
C GLY A 69 -22.29 -12.07 13.93
N HIS A 70 -21.24 -11.81 13.14
CA HIS A 70 -21.19 -12.15 11.70
C HIS A 70 -19.76 -12.52 11.25
N HIS A 71 -19.12 -13.47 11.94
CA HIS A 71 -17.94 -14.14 11.39
C HIS A 71 -18.39 -15.11 10.29
N HIS A 72 -18.64 -14.60 9.09
CA HIS A 72 -18.42 -15.42 7.89
C HIS A 72 -16.96 -15.84 7.97
N GLY A 73 -16.69 -17.09 8.39
CA GLY A 73 -15.34 -17.58 8.57
C GLY A 73 -14.54 -17.30 7.29
N ILE A 74 -13.61 -16.35 7.36
CA ILE A 74 -12.77 -15.99 6.22
C ILE A 74 -12.03 -17.26 5.84
N LYS A 75 -12.41 -17.85 4.69
CA LYS A 75 -11.76 -19.04 4.17
C LYS A 75 -10.40 -18.62 3.66
N ILE A 76 -9.39 -18.80 4.50
CA ILE A 76 -7.99 -18.57 4.13
C ILE A 76 -7.67 -19.57 3.01
N PRO A 77 -7.19 -19.10 1.84
CA PRO A 77 -6.86 -20.00 0.75
C PRO A 77 -5.66 -20.89 1.11
N ASP A 78 -5.58 -22.07 0.48
CA ASP A 78 -4.50 -23.03 0.76
C ASP A 78 -3.13 -22.43 0.41
N TYR A 79 -2.19 -22.50 1.35
CA TYR A 79 -0.84 -21.95 1.22
C TYR A 79 -0.05 -22.58 0.06
N ARG A 80 -0.42 -23.79 -0.38
CA ARG A 80 0.26 -24.55 -1.45
C ARG A 80 0.04 -23.97 -2.85
N GLN A 81 -0.97 -23.10 -3.02
CA GLN A 81 -1.24 -22.48 -4.31
C GLN A 81 -0.20 -21.42 -4.69
N TYR A 82 0.46 -20.82 -3.70
CA TYR A 82 1.45 -19.76 -3.89
C TYR A 82 2.82 -20.36 -4.18
N LYS A 83 3.07 -20.59 -5.48
CA LYS A 83 4.32 -21.12 -6.00
C LYS A 83 5.15 -20.02 -6.66
N VAL A 84 6.47 -20.06 -6.50
CA VAL A 84 7.38 -19.02 -7.00
C VAL A 84 7.35 -18.96 -8.53
N GLU A 85 7.05 -20.08 -9.18
CA GLU A 85 7.00 -20.23 -10.63
C GLU A 85 5.89 -19.40 -11.28
N ASN A 86 4.86 -19.02 -10.52
CA ASN A 86 3.74 -18.23 -11.04
C ASN A 86 4.08 -16.74 -11.19
N ALA A 87 5.13 -16.26 -10.52
CA ALA A 87 5.52 -14.86 -10.48
C ALA A 87 6.86 -14.64 -11.23
N PRO A 88 6.84 -14.07 -12.45
CA PRO A 88 8.05 -13.92 -13.25
C PRO A 88 9.09 -12.99 -12.62
N GLU A 89 8.65 -11.95 -11.89
CA GLU A 89 9.54 -11.02 -11.20
C GLU A 89 10.33 -11.71 -10.08
N LEU A 90 9.69 -12.62 -9.33
CA LEU A 90 10.34 -13.37 -8.25
C LEU A 90 11.29 -14.45 -8.80
N LEU A 91 10.99 -15.05 -9.95
CA LEU A 91 11.92 -15.95 -10.63
C LEU A 91 13.21 -15.24 -11.05
N GLN A 92 13.10 -14.01 -11.56
CA GLN A 92 14.27 -13.19 -11.90
C GLN A 92 15.07 -12.86 -10.64
N LEU A 93 14.41 -12.42 -9.56
CA LEU A 93 15.06 -12.16 -8.28
C LEU A 93 15.80 -13.39 -7.75
N ARG A 94 15.16 -14.57 -7.78
CA ARG A 94 15.79 -15.84 -7.38
C ARG A 94 17.05 -16.12 -8.19
N THR A 95 17.00 -15.89 -9.50
CA THR A 95 18.14 -16.10 -10.40
C THR A 95 19.29 -15.14 -10.08
N LEU A 96 18.99 -13.86 -9.86
CA LEU A 96 19.98 -12.85 -9.47
C LEU A 96 20.60 -13.12 -8.11
N LEU A 97 19.82 -13.63 -7.16
CA LEU A 97 20.33 -14.06 -5.84
C LEU A 97 21.22 -15.30 -5.98
N ALA A 98 20.81 -16.28 -6.79
CA ALA A 98 21.58 -17.48 -7.05
C ALA A 98 22.94 -17.17 -7.71
N GLN A 99 22.99 -16.18 -8.62
CA GLN A 99 24.25 -15.67 -9.19
C GLN A 99 25.19 -15.11 -8.13
N LYS A 100 24.65 -14.60 -7.01
CA LYS A 100 25.42 -14.11 -5.85
C LYS A 100 25.67 -15.20 -4.80
N GLY A 101 25.23 -16.43 -5.03
CA GLY A 101 25.29 -17.52 -4.06
C GLY A 101 24.34 -17.37 -2.86
N LEU A 102 23.34 -16.48 -2.96
CA LEU A 102 22.34 -16.25 -1.92
C LEU A 102 21.00 -16.91 -2.29
N SER A 103 20.26 -17.35 -1.27
CA SER A 103 18.89 -17.83 -1.41
C SER A 103 18.03 -17.18 -0.34
N ASP A 104 16.97 -16.48 -0.74
CA ASP A 104 16.04 -15.86 0.18
C ASP A 104 14.91 -16.83 0.56
N PRO A 105 14.75 -17.19 1.85
CA PRO A 105 13.68 -18.09 2.30
C PRO A 105 12.28 -17.46 2.27
N TRP A 106 12.19 -16.12 2.20
CA TRP A 106 10.91 -15.40 2.24
C TRP A 106 10.27 -15.18 0.88
N ILE A 107 10.94 -15.58 -0.20
CA ILE A 107 10.47 -15.34 -1.57
C ILE A 107 9.07 -15.92 -1.84
N ARG A 108 8.72 -17.03 -1.19
CA ARG A 108 7.38 -17.63 -1.28
C ARG A 108 6.29 -16.77 -0.62
N ASN A 109 6.64 -16.02 0.42
CA ASN A 109 5.69 -15.14 1.12
C ASN A 109 5.24 -13.98 0.24
N GLU A 110 6.09 -13.50 -0.67
CA GLU A 110 5.75 -12.34 -1.51
C GLU A 110 4.99 -12.72 -2.79
N VAL A 111 4.86 -14.02 -3.09
CA VAL A 111 4.21 -14.52 -4.31
C VAL A 111 2.80 -13.97 -4.50
N TRP A 112 2.01 -13.87 -3.43
CA TRP A 112 0.61 -13.43 -3.53
C TRP A 112 0.47 -11.99 -4.05
N ARG A 113 1.48 -11.13 -3.87
CA ARG A 113 1.45 -9.74 -4.39
C ARG A 113 1.72 -9.67 -5.89
N TYR A 114 2.55 -10.59 -6.38
CA TYR A 114 3.06 -10.60 -7.74
C TYR A 114 2.36 -11.64 -8.62
N ASP A 115 1.33 -12.31 -8.11
CA ASP A 115 0.56 -13.28 -8.88
C ASP A 115 -0.23 -12.55 -9.99
N PRO A 116 0.10 -12.76 -11.28
CA PRO A 116 -0.58 -12.09 -12.38
C PRO A 116 -2.04 -12.53 -12.51
N LYS A 117 -2.44 -13.66 -11.92
CA LYS A 117 -3.83 -14.15 -11.96
C LYS A 117 -4.77 -13.24 -11.17
N GLU A 118 -4.35 -12.80 -9.99
CA GLU A 118 -5.16 -11.97 -9.10
C GLU A 118 -5.07 -10.49 -9.47
N PHE A 119 -3.86 -10.06 -9.84
CA PHE A 119 -3.54 -8.64 -9.97
C PHE A 119 -3.46 -8.16 -11.42
N GLY A 120 -3.42 -9.06 -12.40
CA GLY A 120 -3.27 -8.72 -13.82
C GLY A 120 -1.90 -8.14 -14.15
N THR A 121 -1.63 -7.99 -15.45
CA THR A 121 -0.38 -7.35 -15.90
C THR A 121 -0.47 -5.82 -15.78
N THR A 122 0.67 -5.16 -15.53
CA THR A 122 0.75 -3.69 -15.45
C THR A 122 0.20 -3.01 -16.71
N ALA A 123 0.49 -3.58 -17.89
CA ALA A 123 -0.02 -3.10 -19.17
C ALA A 123 -1.55 -3.20 -19.26
N GLN A 124 -2.14 -4.27 -18.74
CA GLN A 124 -3.60 -4.43 -18.70
C GLN A 124 -4.25 -3.39 -17.79
N ARG A 125 -3.65 -3.10 -16.62
CA ARG A 125 -4.14 -2.06 -15.71
C ARG A 125 -4.10 -0.67 -16.35
N TRP A 126 -2.99 -0.34 -17.00
CA TRP A 126 -2.87 0.93 -17.71
C TRP A 126 -3.91 1.06 -18.82
N ARG A 127 -4.10 0.00 -19.62
CA ARG A 127 -5.12 -0.03 -20.67
C ARG A 127 -6.53 0.10 -20.10
N LEU A 128 -6.83 -0.59 -19.01
CA LEU A 128 -8.09 -0.46 -18.28
C LEU A 128 -8.30 0.95 -17.74
N ALA A 129 -7.25 1.61 -17.26
CA ALA A 129 -7.31 2.98 -16.77
C ALA A 129 -7.56 3.97 -17.93
N ALA A 130 -6.83 3.84 -19.03
CA ALA A 130 -6.93 4.71 -20.20
C ALA A 130 -8.26 4.55 -20.95
N PHE A 131 -8.72 3.31 -21.12
CA PHE A 131 -9.94 3.00 -21.88
C PHE A 131 -11.16 2.77 -20.98
N ARG A 132 -11.11 3.15 -19.69
CA ARG A 132 -12.28 3.13 -18.82
C ARG A 132 -13.32 4.11 -19.36
N GLY A 133 -14.48 3.60 -19.77
CA GLY A 133 -15.58 4.44 -20.26
C GLY A 133 -15.47 4.87 -21.72
N PHE A 134 -14.39 4.52 -22.43
CA PHE A 134 -14.24 4.86 -23.85
C PHE A 134 -15.42 4.39 -24.71
N LYS A 135 -15.99 3.21 -24.41
CA LYS A 135 -17.17 2.66 -25.12
C LYS A 135 -18.39 3.57 -25.01
N TRP A 136 -18.68 4.08 -23.81
CA TRP A 136 -19.83 4.95 -23.57
C TRP A 136 -19.59 6.35 -24.13
N GLY A 137 -18.37 6.87 -23.97
CA GLY A 137 -17.98 8.15 -24.57
C GLY A 137 -18.07 8.13 -26.10
N PHE A 138 -17.61 7.04 -26.73
CA PHE A 138 -17.70 6.87 -28.18
C PHE A 138 -19.15 6.74 -28.67
N ALA A 139 -20.00 6.03 -27.93
CA ALA A 139 -21.42 5.96 -28.26
C ALA A 139 -22.10 7.35 -28.19
N ALA A 140 -21.82 8.13 -27.14
CA ALA A 140 -22.34 9.49 -27.02
C ALA A 140 -21.84 10.39 -28.16
N PHE A 141 -20.56 10.28 -28.52
CA PHE A 141 -19.96 11.02 -29.64
C PHE A 141 -20.67 10.76 -30.97
N ILE A 142 -20.92 9.49 -31.31
CA ILE A 142 -21.64 9.12 -32.53
C ILE A 142 -23.09 9.60 -32.47
N ALA A 143 -23.75 9.50 -31.32
CA ALA A 143 -25.12 10.00 -31.15
C ALA A 143 -25.21 11.50 -31.42
N THR A 144 -24.28 12.30 -30.87
CA THR A 144 -24.24 13.75 -31.08
C THR A 144 -24.06 14.10 -32.56
N ILE A 145 -23.09 13.49 -33.26
CA ILE A 145 -22.88 13.73 -34.70
C ILE A 145 -24.13 13.37 -35.50
N THR A 146 -24.78 12.26 -35.17
CA THR A 146 -26.00 11.82 -35.87
C THR A 146 -27.14 12.81 -35.67
N ILE A 147 -27.29 13.37 -34.47
CA ILE A 147 -28.31 14.38 -34.17
C ILE A 147 -28.01 15.69 -34.90
N GLU A 148 -26.78 16.18 -34.85
CA GLU A 148 -26.37 17.41 -35.54
C GLU A 148 -26.61 17.31 -37.05
N LYS A 149 -26.15 16.23 -37.68
CA LYS A 149 -26.34 16.00 -39.12
C LYS A 149 -27.78 15.69 -39.48
N GLY A 150 -28.54 15.01 -38.61
CA GLY A 150 -29.97 14.83 -38.80
C GLY A 150 -30.75 16.14 -38.77
N LEU A 151 -30.42 17.04 -37.84
CA LEU A 151 -31.08 18.33 -37.70
C LEU A 151 -30.75 19.29 -38.86
N GLU A 152 -29.50 19.32 -39.31
CA GLU A 152 -29.08 20.09 -40.50
C GLU A 152 -29.85 19.68 -41.77
N LEU A 153 -30.24 18.42 -41.90
CA LEU A 153 -31.01 17.93 -43.04
C LEU A 153 -32.50 18.28 -42.97
N VAL A 154 -33.08 18.36 -41.76
CA VAL A 154 -34.50 18.66 -41.55
C VAL A 154 -34.76 20.17 -41.50
N ASN A 155 -33.84 20.94 -40.93
CA ASN A 155 -33.82 22.41 -40.97
C ASN A 155 -32.55 22.85 -41.70
N PRO A 156 -32.52 22.79 -43.04
CA PRO A 156 -31.45 23.41 -43.80
C PRO A 156 -31.40 24.90 -43.42
N PRO A 157 -30.22 25.47 -43.12
CA PRO A 157 -30.12 26.89 -42.84
C PRO A 157 -30.69 27.65 -44.05
N ALA A 158 -31.61 28.58 -43.79
CA ALA A 158 -32.15 29.45 -44.82
C ALA A 158 -30.97 30.14 -45.51
N ASN A 159 -30.88 29.96 -46.83
CA ASN A 159 -29.84 30.48 -47.72
C ASN A 159 -29.38 31.89 -47.34
N ASP A 160 -28.23 31.99 -46.67
CA ASP A 160 -27.50 33.25 -46.59
C ASP A 160 -26.89 33.53 -47.96
N HIS A 161 -27.57 34.37 -48.73
CA HIS A 161 -27.07 34.93 -49.97
C HIS A 161 -25.80 35.75 -49.69
N HIS A 162 -24.62 35.13 -49.89
CA HIS A 162 -23.35 35.84 -49.89
C HIS A 162 -23.31 36.82 -51.09
N HIS A 163 -23.60 38.09 -50.82
CA HIS A 163 -23.24 39.18 -51.72
C HIS A 163 -21.72 39.36 -51.71
N GLY A 164 -21.04 38.80 -52.71
CA GLY A 164 -19.64 39.13 -52.98
C GLY A 164 -19.53 40.58 -53.44
N SER A 165 -19.23 41.50 -52.52
CA SER A 165 -18.83 42.86 -52.89
C SER A 165 -17.38 42.84 -53.37
N SER A 166 -17.22 42.81 -54.69
CA SER A 166 -15.98 43.14 -55.37
C SER A 166 -15.73 44.64 -55.22
N HIS A 167 -14.65 45.03 -54.53
CA HIS A 167 -14.13 46.40 -54.58
C HIS A 167 -12.78 46.38 -55.31
N HIS A 168 -12.73 47.21 -56.35
CA HIS A 168 -11.58 47.58 -57.17
C HIS A 168 -10.56 48.42 -56.40
#